data_AF-A0A2V8PQ79-F1
#
_entry.id   AF-A0A2V8PQ79-F1
#
_cell.length_a   1.000
_cell.length_b   1.000
_cell.length_c   1.000
_cell.angle_alpha   90.00
_cell.angle_beta   90.00
_cell.angle_gamma   90.00
#
_symmetry.space_group_name_H-M   'P 1'
#
loop_
_entity.id
_entity.type
_entity.pdbx_description
1 polymer ?
#
loop_
_entity_poly.entity_id
_entity_poly.type
_entity_poly.pdbx_seq_one_letter_code
_entity_poly.pdbx_strand_id
1 'polypeptide(L)'
;MAIDNRWQQFARALVSLFACAILAPSACLMAQGNSTEVDSAFARATQLHEAGDLEGAIRGYQAILASHPQRADVRSNLGAAYSRLGRYEDAIEQYKQALALDGRNLAIRFNLALAYYKAAWVAEAADELNRLLAAAPENLPQRPNAIRLLADCEVRLGEYKKVIELLSPLAERDPSDRTVAYLLGSALIGDGQTDKGQVIIDRVFRDENSAEARLLMGSILLLADDGHGAIKEFERAIELNSKLPTLRAWYGRALMRMGDGEKAKAAFKNELAANPNDFDANLYLGVLFRQDKLFDDAFGYLSRAVQLRPRDQYAHYHLAAVYAALGKPNEARPLLESVTREHPDFIEAHVLLASVYYRLNRTEDGKREQVIIQKLNAEQQAKQPGVKAVEKIDAAKPPADPRNNQMQQKERR
;
A
#
# COMPACT_ATOMS: atom_id res chain seq x y z
N MET A 1 -35.22 -83.90 12.99
CA MET A 1 -34.94 -83.79 14.44
C MET A 1 -34.90 -82.31 14.75
N ALA A 2 -35.89 -81.86 15.55
CA ALA A 2 -36.02 -80.61 16.34
C ALA A 2 -35.46 -79.31 15.71
N ILE A 3 -36.23 -78.34 15.23
CA ILE A 3 -37.34 -77.58 15.87
C ILE A 3 -36.95 -77.10 17.27
N ASP A 4 -36.70 -75.80 17.44
CA ASP A 4 -37.47 -74.92 18.34
C ASP A 4 -36.83 -73.53 18.42
N ASN A 5 -37.51 -72.50 17.91
CA ASN A 5 -38.47 -71.65 18.65
C ASN A 5 -37.78 -70.54 19.45
N ARG A 6 -37.96 -69.31 18.96
CA ARG A 6 -38.36 -68.16 19.78
C ARG A 6 -38.89 -67.03 18.90
N TRP A 7 -39.86 -67.39 18.05
CA TRP A 7 -40.99 -66.52 17.77
C TRP A 7 -42.15 -67.04 18.63
N GLN A 8 -43.00 -66.15 19.15
CA GLN A 8 -44.18 -66.44 19.98
C GLN A 8 -43.98 -66.51 21.51
N GLN A 9 -43.62 -65.39 22.12
CA GLN A 9 -44.50 -64.82 23.15
C GLN A 9 -45.25 -63.66 22.48
N PHE A 10 -46.41 -63.90 21.87
CA PHE A 10 -47.73 -63.64 22.49
C PHE A 10 -47.78 -62.23 23.09
N ALA A 11 -48.09 -61.19 22.31
CA ALA A 11 -49.44 -60.78 21.91
C ALA A 11 -50.40 -60.49 23.09
N ARG A 12 -50.80 -59.20 23.17
CA ARG A 12 -52.04 -58.61 23.72
C ARG A 12 -51.95 -57.87 25.07
N ALA A 13 -51.94 -56.54 24.99
CA ALA A 13 -52.85 -55.60 25.67
C ALA A 13 -52.47 -54.15 25.23
N LEU A 14 -53.04 -53.63 24.14
CA LEU A 14 -54.23 -52.77 24.03
C LEU A 14 -54.05 -51.31 24.51
N VAL A 15 -54.08 -50.42 23.51
CA VAL A 15 -54.75 -49.11 23.43
C VAL A 15 -54.25 -47.99 24.34
N SER A 16 -53.58 -46.97 23.77
CA SER A 16 -54.12 -45.60 23.63
C SER A 16 -53.01 -44.61 23.23
N LEU A 17 -53.06 -44.13 21.97
CA LEU A 17 -52.98 -42.70 21.58
C LEU A 17 -52.67 -42.59 20.08
N PHE A 18 -53.74 -42.43 19.32
CA PHE A 18 -53.73 -41.63 18.11
C PHE A 18 -53.36 -40.20 18.50
N ALA A 19 -52.26 -39.65 17.96
CA ALA A 19 -52.16 -38.26 17.48
C ALA A 19 -50.71 -37.92 17.06
N CYS A 20 -50.59 -37.27 15.91
CA CYS A 20 -49.42 -36.53 15.41
C CYS A 20 -48.19 -37.32 14.92
N ALA A 21 -48.29 -37.90 13.72
CA ALA A 21 -47.12 -38.22 12.89
C ALA A 21 -47.37 -37.90 11.41
N ILE A 22 -47.74 -36.65 11.11
CA ILE A 22 -47.64 -36.05 9.76
C ILE A 22 -47.19 -34.59 9.93
N LEU A 23 -45.92 -34.37 10.29
CA LEU A 23 -45.26 -33.06 10.20
C LEU A 23 -43.76 -33.28 9.93
N ALA A 24 -43.44 -33.84 8.77
CA ALA A 24 -42.06 -33.93 8.28
C ALA A 24 -41.85 -33.88 6.74
N PRO A 25 -42.85 -33.69 5.85
CA PRO A 25 -42.53 -33.28 4.47
C PRO A 25 -42.33 -31.76 4.35
N SER A 26 -42.97 -30.96 5.20
CA SER A 26 -43.02 -29.51 5.05
C SER A 26 -41.69 -28.82 5.37
N ALA A 27 -40.94 -29.28 6.37
CA ALA A 27 -39.64 -28.67 6.71
C ALA A 27 -38.57 -28.95 5.64
N CYS A 28 -38.61 -30.14 5.01
CA CYS A 28 -37.66 -30.51 3.95
C CYS A 28 -37.98 -29.78 2.63
N LEU A 29 -39.26 -29.67 2.26
CA LEU A 29 -39.68 -28.88 1.09
C LEU A 29 -39.42 -27.37 1.27
N MET A 30 -39.66 -26.81 2.45
CA MET A 30 -39.40 -25.39 2.72
C MET A 30 -37.90 -25.06 2.74
N ALA A 31 -37.05 -25.98 3.23
CA ALA A 31 -35.60 -25.82 3.18
C ALA A 31 -35.06 -25.89 1.73
N GLN A 32 -35.60 -26.79 0.89
CA GLN A 32 -35.26 -26.88 -0.53
C GLN A 32 -35.79 -25.69 -1.36
N GLY A 33 -36.98 -25.16 -1.03
CA GLY A 33 -37.53 -23.95 -1.63
C GLY A 33 -36.71 -22.70 -1.31
N ASN A 34 -36.29 -22.54 -0.05
CA ASN A 34 -35.45 -21.40 0.36
C ASN A 34 -34.04 -21.47 -0.25
N SER A 35 -33.43 -22.65 -0.35
CA SER A 35 -32.09 -22.78 -0.94
C SER A 35 -32.09 -22.43 -2.43
N THR A 36 -33.11 -22.89 -3.17
CA THR A 36 -33.24 -22.60 -4.61
C THR A 36 -33.54 -21.13 -4.89
N GLU A 37 -34.33 -20.47 -4.04
CA GLU A 37 -34.58 -19.03 -4.15
C GLU A 37 -33.32 -18.21 -3.88
N VAL A 38 -32.54 -18.57 -2.85
CA VAL A 38 -31.29 -17.87 -2.52
C VAL A 38 -30.23 -18.08 -3.59
N ASP A 39 -30.11 -19.28 -4.15
CA ASP A 39 -29.17 -19.53 -5.24
C ASP A 39 -29.58 -18.78 -6.53
N SER A 40 -30.88 -18.66 -6.79
CA SER A 40 -31.39 -17.79 -7.86
C SER A 40 -31.08 -16.31 -7.61
N ALA A 41 -31.25 -15.84 -6.37
CA ALA A 41 -30.88 -14.47 -5.98
C ALA A 41 -29.37 -14.22 -6.13
N PHE A 42 -28.54 -15.21 -5.78
CA PHE A 42 -27.10 -15.14 -5.93
C PHE A 42 -26.68 -15.07 -7.40
N ALA A 43 -27.32 -15.87 -8.27
CA ALA A 43 -27.10 -15.81 -9.71
C ALA A 43 -27.45 -14.43 -10.29
N ARG A 44 -28.60 -13.85 -9.88
CA ARG A 44 -28.97 -12.48 -10.27
C ARG A 44 -27.96 -11.43 -9.81
N ALA A 45 -27.53 -11.49 -8.55
CA ALA A 45 -26.53 -10.56 -8.02
C ALA A 45 -25.18 -10.67 -8.77
N THR A 46 -24.80 -11.89 -9.16
CA THR A 46 -23.60 -12.15 -9.97
C THR A 46 -23.75 -11.62 -11.39
N GLN A 47 -24.93 -11.77 -12.01
CA GLN A 47 -25.21 -11.18 -13.32
C GLN A 47 -25.13 -9.65 -13.30
N LEU A 48 -25.68 -9.00 -12.27
CA LEU A 48 -25.55 -7.55 -12.08
C LEU A 48 -24.08 -7.14 -11.95
N HIS A 49 -23.31 -7.93 -11.19
CA HIS A 49 -21.88 -7.69 -11.01
C HIS A 49 -21.14 -7.79 -12.36
N GLU A 50 -21.38 -8.84 -13.15
CA GLU A 50 -20.79 -9.01 -14.48
C GLU A 50 -21.21 -7.90 -15.44
N ALA A 51 -22.46 -7.46 -15.39
CA ALA A 51 -23.00 -6.34 -16.16
C ALA A 51 -22.44 -4.97 -15.74
N GLY A 52 -21.72 -4.89 -14.61
CA GLY A 52 -21.14 -3.66 -14.10
C GLY A 52 -22.08 -2.82 -13.23
N ASP A 53 -23.31 -3.27 -12.95
CA ASP A 53 -24.17 -2.69 -11.93
C ASP A 53 -23.67 -3.13 -10.54
N LEU A 54 -22.58 -2.49 -10.11
CA LEU A 54 -21.89 -2.82 -8.87
C LEU A 54 -22.76 -2.51 -7.65
N GLU A 55 -23.48 -1.38 -7.64
CA GLU A 55 -24.38 -1.06 -6.53
C GLU A 55 -25.56 -2.04 -6.43
N GLY A 56 -26.13 -2.45 -7.56
CA GLY A 56 -27.17 -3.49 -7.61
C GLY A 56 -26.67 -4.84 -7.10
N ALA A 57 -25.49 -5.26 -7.55
CA ALA A 57 -24.84 -6.48 -7.06
C ALA A 57 -24.59 -6.44 -5.56
N ILE A 58 -24.05 -5.34 -5.03
CA ILE A 58 -23.80 -5.12 -3.60
C ILE A 58 -25.08 -5.29 -2.79
N ARG A 59 -26.19 -4.63 -3.20
CA ARG A 59 -27.49 -4.78 -2.52
C ARG A 59 -27.97 -6.24 -2.54
N GLY A 60 -27.82 -6.93 -3.67
CA GLY A 60 -28.19 -8.33 -3.82
C GLY A 60 -27.40 -9.25 -2.88
N TYR A 61 -26.07 -9.11 -2.85
CA TYR A 61 -25.21 -9.89 -1.95
C TYR A 61 -25.47 -9.60 -0.47
N GLN A 62 -25.66 -8.33 -0.11
CA GLN A 62 -26.01 -7.94 1.27
C GLN A 62 -27.35 -8.54 1.72
N ALA A 63 -28.37 -8.55 0.85
CA ALA A 63 -29.65 -9.17 1.15
C ALA A 63 -29.52 -10.68 1.42
N ILE A 64 -28.72 -11.38 0.60
CA ILE A 64 -28.43 -12.80 0.81
C ILE A 64 -27.71 -13.03 2.15
N LEU A 65 -26.71 -12.21 2.47
CA LEU A 65 -25.93 -12.34 3.71
C LEU A 65 -26.73 -11.99 4.96
N ALA A 66 -27.77 -11.14 4.85
CA ALA A 66 -28.66 -10.84 5.96
C ALA A 66 -29.43 -12.10 6.43
N SER A 67 -29.85 -12.95 5.49
CA SER A 67 -30.50 -14.23 5.82
C SER A 67 -29.50 -15.38 5.97
N HIS A 68 -28.36 -15.37 5.27
CA HIS A 68 -27.43 -16.49 5.15
C HIS A 68 -25.98 -16.04 5.40
N PRO A 69 -25.62 -15.68 6.65
CA PRO A 69 -24.34 -15.03 6.97
C PRO A 69 -23.10 -15.93 6.81
N GLN A 70 -23.29 -17.24 6.64
CA GLN A 70 -22.22 -18.25 6.54
C GLN A 70 -21.81 -18.55 5.08
N ARG A 71 -22.31 -17.78 4.09
CA ARG A 71 -21.98 -17.94 2.68
C ARG A 71 -20.65 -17.27 2.31
N ALA A 72 -19.54 -17.99 2.43
CA ALA A 72 -18.19 -17.49 2.13
C ALA A 72 -18.02 -17.05 0.66
N ASP A 73 -18.66 -17.76 -0.26
CA ASP A 73 -18.73 -17.47 -1.69
C ASP A 73 -19.42 -16.11 -1.96
N VAL A 74 -20.56 -15.86 -1.32
CA VAL A 74 -21.29 -14.59 -1.43
C VAL A 74 -20.47 -13.44 -0.85
N ARG A 75 -19.80 -13.65 0.30
CA ARG A 75 -18.89 -12.65 0.88
C ARG A 75 -17.73 -12.32 -0.05
N SER A 76 -17.12 -13.33 -0.68
CA SER A 76 -16.05 -13.12 -1.65
C SER A 76 -16.52 -12.30 -2.84
N ASN A 77 -17.71 -12.60 -3.38
CA ASN A 77 -18.27 -11.84 -4.49
C ASN A 77 -18.66 -10.40 -4.11
N LEU A 78 -19.16 -10.18 -2.89
CA LEU A 78 -19.38 -8.84 -2.35
C LEU A 78 -18.06 -8.06 -2.23
N GLY A 79 -17.00 -8.71 -1.73
CA GLY A 79 -15.67 -8.11 -1.69
C GLY A 79 -15.15 -7.74 -3.08
N ALA A 80 -15.39 -8.58 -4.08
CA ALA A 80 -15.00 -8.30 -5.46
C ALA A 80 -15.77 -7.10 -6.05
N ALA A 81 -17.07 -6.99 -5.77
CA ALA A 81 -17.87 -5.85 -6.19
C ALA A 81 -17.39 -4.55 -5.54
N TYR A 82 -17.08 -4.56 -4.23
CA TYR A 82 -16.47 -3.41 -3.56
C TYR A 82 -15.11 -3.03 -4.15
N SER A 83 -14.25 -4.01 -4.42
CA SER A 83 -12.93 -3.78 -5.04
C SER A 83 -13.03 -3.13 -6.42
N ARG A 84 -14.01 -3.54 -7.24
CA ARG A 84 -14.28 -2.90 -8.55
C ARG A 84 -14.80 -1.46 -8.42
N LEU A 85 -15.54 -1.16 -7.35
CA LEU A 85 -16.01 0.20 -7.05
C LEU A 85 -14.94 1.08 -6.41
N GLY A 86 -13.72 0.57 -6.20
CA GLY A 86 -12.63 1.27 -5.52
C GLY A 86 -12.76 1.31 -3.98
N ARG A 87 -13.75 0.63 -3.42
CA ARG A 87 -13.99 0.50 -1.98
C ARG A 87 -13.14 -0.60 -1.38
N TYR A 88 -11.82 -0.41 -1.37
CA TYR A 88 -10.87 -1.48 -1.02
C TYR A 88 -10.95 -1.92 0.44
N GLU A 89 -11.22 -1.01 1.38
CA GLU A 89 -11.35 -1.35 2.82
C GLU A 89 -12.58 -2.23 3.09
N ASP A 90 -13.72 -1.91 2.47
CA ASP A 90 -14.91 -2.76 2.53
C ASP A 90 -14.64 -4.13 1.90
N ALA A 91 -13.90 -4.17 0.78
CA ALA A 91 -13.51 -5.42 0.13
C ALA A 91 -12.64 -6.29 1.04
N ILE A 92 -11.63 -5.69 1.68
CA ILE A 92 -10.75 -6.35 2.67
C ILE A 92 -11.58 -6.96 3.79
N GLU A 93 -12.53 -6.22 4.35
CA GLU A 93 -13.40 -6.73 5.42
C GLU A 93 -14.17 -7.98 4.98
N GLN A 94 -14.81 -7.93 3.80
CA GLN A 94 -15.59 -9.07 3.30
C GLN A 94 -14.74 -10.28 2.98
N TYR A 95 -13.54 -10.09 2.42
CA TYR A 95 -12.62 -11.20 2.18
C TYR A 95 -12.08 -11.82 3.47
N LYS A 96 -11.77 -11.00 4.49
CA LYS A 96 -11.38 -11.51 5.82
C LYS A 96 -12.50 -12.33 6.46
N GLN A 97 -13.74 -11.86 6.37
CA GLN A 97 -14.91 -12.61 6.85
C GLN A 97 -15.13 -13.90 6.05
N ALA A 98 -14.90 -13.89 4.73
CA ALA A 98 -14.97 -15.10 3.91
C ALA A 98 -13.89 -16.13 4.28
N LEU A 99 -12.64 -15.70 4.54
CA LEU A 99 -11.56 -16.57 4.98
C LEU A 99 -11.73 -17.05 6.43
N ALA A 100 -12.46 -16.33 7.27
CA ALA A 100 -12.84 -16.84 8.60
C ALA A 100 -13.79 -18.05 8.51
N LEU A 101 -14.56 -18.15 7.42
CA LEU A 101 -15.47 -19.26 7.13
C LEU A 101 -14.77 -20.39 6.36
N ASP A 102 -13.94 -20.04 5.38
CA ASP A 102 -13.17 -20.97 4.55
C ASP A 102 -11.70 -20.53 4.43
N GLY A 103 -10.92 -20.84 5.47
CA GLY A 103 -9.52 -20.39 5.58
C GLY A 103 -8.55 -21.02 4.58
N ARG A 104 -8.97 -22.07 3.87
CA ARG A 104 -8.15 -22.79 2.87
C ARG A 104 -8.35 -22.28 1.44
N ASN A 105 -9.26 -21.33 1.24
CA ASN A 105 -9.57 -20.83 -0.08
C ASN A 105 -8.48 -19.90 -0.64
N LEU A 106 -7.60 -20.46 -1.48
CA LEU A 106 -6.47 -19.73 -2.06
C LEU A 106 -6.91 -18.63 -3.03
N ALA A 107 -8.05 -18.79 -3.71
CA ALA A 107 -8.59 -17.75 -4.59
C ALA A 107 -9.04 -16.52 -3.80
N ILE A 108 -9.74 -16.73 -2.68
CA ILE A 108 -10.15 -15.63 -1.78
C ILE A 108 -8.91 -14.97 -1.15
N ARG A 109 -7.90 -15.75 -0.77
CA ARG A 109 -6.63 -15.22 -0.24
C ARG A 109 -5.92 -14.33 -1.27
N PHE A 110 -5.86 -14.76 -2.53
CA PHE A 110 -5.30 -13.94 -3.61
C PHE A 110 -6.08 -12.63 -3.80
N ASN A 111 -7.42 -12.69 -3.76
CA ASN A 111 -8.26 -11.51 -3.88
C ASN A 111 -8.09 -10.55 -2.70
N LEU A 112 -7.90 -11.07 -1.48
CA LEU A 112 -7.57 -10.27 -0.30
C LEU A 112 -6.22 -9.56 -0.48
N ALA A 113 -5.19 -10.28 -0.93
CA ALA A 113 -3.89 -9.67 -1.21
C ALA A 113 -3.98 -8.57 -2.27
N LEU A 114 -4.77 -8.78 -3.33
CA LEU A 114 -5.00 -7.76 -4.36
C LEU A 114 -5.74 -6.54 -3.80
N ALA A 115 -6.71 -6.73 -2.91
CA ALA A 115 -7.42 -5.63 -2.25
C ALA A 115 -6.48 -4.82 -1.34
N TYR A 116 -5.63 -5.49 -0.56
CA TYR A 116 -4.57 -4.83 0.21
C TYR A 116 -3.61 -4.05 -0.69
N TYR A 117 -3.16 -4.65 -1.79
CA TYR A 117 -2.27 -3.99 -2.75
C TYR A 117 -2.89 -2.71 -3.33
N LYS A 118 -4.16 -2.76 -3.74
CA LYS A 118 -4.90 -1.61 -4.28
C LYS A 118 -5.20 -0.54 -3.23
N ALA A 119 -5.38 -0.93 -1.97
CA ALA A 119 -5.45 -0.01 -0.83
C ALA A 119 -4.08 0.60 -0.47
N ALA A 120 -3.01 0.25 -1.19
CA ALA A 120 -1.62 0.59 -0.89
C ALA A 120 -1.11 0.03 0.45
N TRP A 121 -1.76 -0.99 1.02
CA TRP A 121 -1.34 -1.70 2.25
C TRP A 121 -0.39 -2.85 1.86
N VAL A 122 0.84 -2.46 1.52
CA VAL A 122 1.81 -3.33 0.82
C VAL A 122 2.28 -4.49 1.67
N ALA A 123 2.51 -4.26 2.97
CA ALA A 123 3.00 -5.26 3.89
C ALA A 123 1.97 -6.38 4.08
N GLU A 124 0.70 -6.02 4.28
CA GLU A 124 -0.41 -6.97 4.39
C GLU A 124 -0.64 -7.74 3.09
N ALA A 125 -0.47 -7.10 1.94
CA ALA A 125 -0.52 -7.78 0.65
C ALA A 125 0.59 -8.84 0.53
N ALA A 126 1.83 -8.48 0.88
CA ALA A 126 2.97 -9.40 0.86
C ALA A 126 2.77 -10.60 1.80
N ASP A 127 2.28 -10.38 3.01
CA ASP A 127 2.00 -11.45 3.99
C ASP A 127 0.94 -12.44 3.46
N GLU A 128 -0.17 -11.97 2.89
CA GLU A 128 -1.18 -12.86 2.32
C GLU A 128 -0.68 -13.63 1.09
N LEU A 129 0.19 -13.03 0.26
CA LEU A 129 0.82 -13.71 -0.87
C LEU A 129 1.83 -14.76 -0.43
N ASN A 130 2.62 -14.48 0.60
CA ASN A 130 3.52 -15.45 1.21
C ASN A 130 2.75 -16.67 1.74
N ARG A 131 1.65 -16.43 2.47
CA ARG A 131 0.77 -17.51 2.95
C ARG A 131 0.14 -18.30 1.81
N LEU A 132 -0.26 -17.63 0.72
CA LEU A 132 -0.79 -18.28 -0.47
C LEU A 132 0.27 -19.20 -1.09
N LEU A 133 1.47 -18.70 -1.36
CA LEU A 133 2.52 -19.44 -2.04
C LEU A 133 3.06 -20.62 -1.21
N ALA A 134 3.06 -20.49 0.12
CA ALA A 134 3.41 -21.57 1.04
C ALA A 134 2.40 -22.73 1.04
N ALA A 135 1.11 -22.44 0.81
CA ALA A 135 0.04 -23.45 0.80
C ALA A 135 -0.35 -23.92 -0.61
N ALA A 136 0.09 -23.21 -1.67
CA ALA A 136 -0.35 -23.43 -3.04
C ALA A 136 0.34 -24.63 -3.71
N PRO A 137 -0.42 -25.51 -4.40
CA PRO A 137 0.19 -26.47 -5.31
C PRO A 137 0.89 -25.74 -6.47
N GLU A 138 1.88 -26.40 -7.09
CA GLU A 138 2.66 -25.79 -8.18
C GLU A 138 1.80 -25.38 -9.38
N ASN A 139 0.73 -26.11 -9.65
CA ASN A 139 -0.20 -25.86 -10.77
C ASN A 139 -1.33 -24.88 -10.44
N LEU A 140 -1.29 -24.19 -9.28
CA LEU A 140 -2.31 -23.20 -8.94
C LEU A 140 -2.35 -22.08 -10.02
N PRO A 141 -3.50 -21.81 -10.66
CA PRO A 141 -3.58 -20.83 -11.76
C PRO A 141 -3.11 -19.42 -11.37
N GLN A 142 -3.33 -19.00 -10.13
CA GLN A 142 -2.94 -17.69 -9.63
C GLN A 142 -1.44 -17.59 -9.30
N ARG A 143 -0.70 -18.71 -9.22
CA ARG A 143 0.68 -18.76 -8.72
C ARG A 143 1.64 -17.80 -9.46
N PRO A 144 1.67 -17.73 -10.80
CA PRO A 144 2.57 -16.80 -11.50
C PRO A 144 2.26 -15.33 -11.18
N ASN A 145 0.97 -14.98 -11.11
CA ASN A 145 0.55 -13.61 -10.79
C ASN A 145 0.79 -13.28 -9.31
N ALA A 146 0.67 -14.25 -8.41
CA ALA A 146 1.01 -14.09 -7.00
C ALA A 146 2.50 -13.86 -6.78
N ILE A 147 3.37 -14.57 -7.51
CA ILE A 147 4.83 -14.36 -7.47
C ILE A 147 5.19 -12.95 -7.94
N ARG A 148 4.64 -12.51 -9.09
CA ARG A 148 4.90 -11.15 -9.63
C ARG A 148 4.38 -10.06 -8.70
N LEU A 149 3.18 -10.22 -8.15
CA LEU A 149 2.61 -9.26 -7.20
C LEU A 149 3.40 -9.21 -5.90
N LEU A 150 3.86 -10.36 -5.40
CA LEU A 150 4.72 -10.42 -4.20
C LEU A 150 6.05 -9.71 -4.47
N ALA A 151 6.68 -10.00 -5.61
CA ALA A 151 7.92 -9.33 -6.00
C ALA A 151 7.75 -7.81 -6.08
N ASP A 152 6.66 -7.29 -6.66
CA ASP A 152 6.38 -5.86 -6.66
C ASP A 152 6.17 -5.30 -5.25
N CYS A 153 5.44 -6.00 -4.39
CA CYS A 153 5.31 -5.61 -2.97
C CYS A 153 6.66 -5.52 -2.27
N GLU A 154 7.52 -6.54 -2.43
CA GLU A 154 8.83 -6.59 -1.79
C GLU A 154 9.78 -5.52 -2.38
N VAL A 155 9.72 -5.19 -3.68
CA VAL A 155 10.42 -4.03 -4.25
C VAL A 155 9.98 -2.74 -3.55
N ARG A 156 8.67 -2.54 -3.37
CA ARG A 156 8.12 -1.34 -2.72
C ARG A 156 8.44 -1.25 -1.23
N LEU A 157 8.66 -2.39 -0.57
CA LEU A 157 9.11 -2.47 0.82
C LEU A 157 10.64 -2.35 0.95
N GLY A 158 11.39 -2.32 -0.15
CA GLY A 158 12.85 -2.27 -0.14
C GLY A 158 13.53 -3.61 0.13
N GLU A 159 12.78 -4.72 0.09
CA GLU A 159 13.21 -6.07 0.38
C GLU A 159 13.85 -6.74 -0.85
N TYR A 160 14.79 -6.04 -1.48
CA TYR A 160 15.32 -6.36 -2.80
C TYR A 160 15.94 -7.76 -2.90
N LYS A 161 16.61 -8.23 -1.86
CA LYS A 161 17.22 -9.57 -1.82
C LYS A 161 16.20 -10.69 -1.97
N LYS A 162 15.03 -10.56 -1.33
CA LYS A 162 13.94 -11.54 -1.45
C LYS A 162 13.42 -11.58 -2.89
N VAL A 163 13.31 -10.42 -3.55
CA VAL A 163 12.88 -10.33 -4.95
C VAL A 163 13.88 -11.03 -5.87
N ILE A 164 15.18 -10.80 -5.65
CA ILE A 164 16.25 -11.43 -6.43
C ILE A 164 16.18 -12.96 -6.29
N GLU A 165 16.06 -13.48 -5.07
CA GLU A 165 15.91 -14.91 -4.81
C GLU A 165 14.65 -15.48 -5.49
N LEU A 166 13.51 -14.78 -5.36
CA LEU A 166 12.22 -15.21 -5.88
C LEU A 166 12.16 -15.22 -7.41
N LEU A 167 12.77 -14.23 -8.08
CA LEU A 167 12.61 -14.03 -9.52
C LEU A 167 13.77 -14.54 -10.38
N SER A 168 14.97 -14.76 -9.82
CA SER A 168 16.11 -15.25 -10.62
C SER A 168 15.81 -16.56 -11.36
N PRO A 169 15.19 -17.60 -10.74
CA PRO A 169 14.86 -18.84 -11.46
C PRO A 169 13.83 -18.63 -12.58
N LEU A 170 12.91 -17.67 -12.41
CA LEU A 170 11.91 -17.34 -13.43
C LEU A 170 12.56 -16.64 -14.62
N ALA A 171 13.49 -15.72 -14.36
CA ALA A 171 14.24 -15.01 -15.38
C ALA A 171 15.20 -15.91 -16.17
N GLU A 172 15.73 -16.98 -15.56
CA GLU A 172 16.52 -18.01 -16.25
C GLU A 172 15.65 -18.87 -17.17
N ARG A 173 14.45 -19.24 -16.71
CA ARG A 173 13.50 -20.05 -17.49
C ARG A 173 12.88 -19.30 -18.66
N ASP A 174 12.49 -18.05 -18.44
CA ASP A 174 11.99 -17.15 -19.48
C ASP A 174 12.70 -15.80 -19.42
N PRO A 175 13.84 -15.67 -20.13
CA PRO A 175 14.59 -14.43 -20.21
C PRO A 175 13.85 -13.24 -20.83
N SER A 176 12.71 -13.49 -21.49
CA SER A 176 11.94 -12.50 -22.26
C SER A 176 10.73 -11.94 -21.50
N ASP A 177 10.39 -12.49 -20.33
CA ASP A 177 9.29 -11.99 -19.50
C ASP A 177 9.62 -10.57 -19.01
N ARG A 178 8.98 -9.58 -19.63
CA ARG A 178 9.16 -8.16 -19.33
C ARG A 178 8.85 -7.79 -17.90
N THR A 179 7.84 -8.40 -17.30
CA THR A 179 7.45 -8.09 -15.92
C THR A 179 8.50 -8.60 -14.96
N VAL A 180 8.97 -9.83 -15.17
CA VAL A 180 10.05 -10.42 -14.37
C VAL A 180 11.35 -9.63 -14.56
N ALA A 181 11.69 -9.27 -15.80
CA ALA A 181 12.88 -8.48 -16.10
C ALA A 181 12.83 -7.11 -15.41
N TYR A 182 11.69 -6.41 -15.48
CA TYR A 182 11.48 -5.13 -14.81
C TYR A 182 11.65 -5.23 -13.29
N LEU A 183 10.95 -6.19 -12.65
CA LEU A 183 10.98 -6.35 -11.20
C LEU A 183 12.36 -6.81 -10.69
N LEU A 184 12.98 -7.77 -11.36
CA LEU A 184 14.31 -8.27 -11.01
C LEU A 184 15.39 -7.21 -11.26
N GLY A 185 15.33 -6.49 -12.38
CA GLY A 185 16.24 -5.39 -12.67
C GLY A 185 16.14 -4.25 -11.65
N SER A 186 14.90 -3.88 -11.28
CA SER A 186 14.63 -2.90 -10.22
C SER A 186 15.21 -3.35 -8.87
N ALA A 187 15.00 -4.61 -8.49
CA ALA A 187 15.53 -5.16 -7.25
C ALA A 187 17.07 -5.22 -7.25
N LEU A 188 17.71 -5.64 -8.34
CA LEU A 188 19.17 -5.64 -8.45
C LEU A 188 19.75 -4.24 -8.30
N ILE A 189 19.14 -3.23 -8.94
CA ILE A 189 19.56 -1.84 -8.78
C ILE A 189 19.36 -1.35 -7.35
N GLY A 190 18.19 -1.63 -6.75
CA GLY A 190 17.90 -1.28 -5.36
C GLY A 190 18.86 -1.91 -4.35
N ASP A 191 19.33 -3.14 -4.60
CA ASP A 191 20.34 -3.84 -3.79
C ASP A 191 21.78 -3.33 -4.05
N GLY A 192 21.97 -2.39 -4.97
CA GLY A 192 23.28 -1.82 -5.34
C GLY A 192 24.04 -2.61 -6.42
N GLN A 193 23.43 -3.64 -7.01
CA GLN A 193 23.97 -4.42 -8.13
C GLN A 193 23.57 -3.79 -9.49
N THR A 194 23.86 -2.49 -9.66
CA THR A 194 23.38 -1.68 -10.78
C THR A 194 23.71 -2.27 -12.14
N ASP A 195 24.96 -2.71 -12.35
CA ASP A 195 25.42 -3.27 -13.63
C ASP A 195 24.59 -4.50 -14.03
N LYS A 196 24.31 -5.40 -13.09
CA LYS A 196 23.51 -6.61 -13.35
C LYS A 196 22.07 -6.26 -13.67
N GLY A 197 21.50 -5.31 -12.93
CA GLY A 197 20.14 -4.84 -13.18
C GLY A 197 20.00 -4.22 -14.57
N GLN A 198 20.94 -3.34 -14.95
CA GLN A 198 20.95 -2.72 -16.27
C GLN A 198 21.04 -3.74 -17.41
N VAL A 199 21.88 -4.78 -17.28
CA VAL A 199 21.97 -5.85 -18.29
C VAL A 199 20.62 -6.56 -18.51
N ILE A 200 19.89 -6.85 -17.44
CA ILE A 200 18.58 -7.51 -17.55
C ILE A 200 17.56 -6.61 -18.25
N ILE A 201 17.54 -5.33 -17.89
CA ILE A 201 16.61 -4.34 -18.45
C ILE A 201 16.92 -4.07 -19.92
N ASP A 202 18.18 -3.80 -20.25
CA ASP A 202 18.60 -3.52 -21.62
C ASP A 202 18.29 -4.67 -22.57
N ARG A 203 18.44 -5.92 -22.12
CA ARG A 203 18.14 -7.10 -22.94
C ARG A 203 16.69 -7.13 -23.41
N VAL A 204 15.76 -6.59 -22.62
CA VAL A 204 14.33 -6.70 -22.85
C VAL A 204 13.73 -5.42 -23.43
N PHE A 205 14.22 -4.26 -23.01
CA PHE A 205 13.59 -2.97 -23.32
C PHE A 205 14.37 -2.11 -24.32
N ARG A 206 15.65 -2.40 -24.63
CA ARG A 206 16.48 -1.52 -25.48
C ARG A 206 15.88 -1.25 -26.86
N ASP A 207 15.34 -2.28 -27.50
CA ASP A 207 14.75 -2.18 -28.84
C ASP A 207 13.24 -1.88 -28.81
N GLU A 208 12.66 -1.78 -27.61
CA GLU A 208 11.24 -1.49 -27.44
C GLU A 208 11.00 0.02 -27.48
N ASN A 209 10.26 0.47 -28.48
CA ASN A 209 9.94 1.88 -28.68
C ASN A 209 8.47 2.19 -28.36
N SER A 210 7.99 1.74 -27.20
CA SER A 210 6.67 2.08 -26.65
C SER A 210 6.80 3.13 -25.54
N ALA A 211 5.75 3.92 -25.30
CA ALA A 211 5.76 4.92 -24.23
C ALA A 211 5.86 4.24 -22.84
N GLU A 212 5.23 3.08 -22.71
CA GLU A 212 5.23 2.25 -21.51
C GLU A 212 6.62 1.69 -21.21
N ALA A 213 7.32 1.15 -22.22
CA ALA A 213 8.70 0.69 -22.04
C ALA A 213 9.62 1.84 -21.61
N ARG A 214 9.50 3.00 -22.25
CA ARG A 214 10.27 4.21 -21.92
C ARG A 214 9.97 4.69 -20.50
N LEU A 215 8.71 4.65 -20.06
CA LEU A 215 8.32 4.94 -18.67
C LEU A 215 9.00 3.97 -17.69
N LEU A 216 8.97 2.67 -17.95
CA LEU A 216 9.61 1.66 -17.09
C LEU A 216 11.13 1.83 -17.05
N MET A 217 11.78 2.11 -18.19
CA MET A 217 13.22 2.39 -18.23
C MET A 217 13.57 3.65 -17.43
N GLY A 218 12.80 4.74 -17.62
CA GLY A 218 13.02 5.97 -16.88
C GLY A 218 12.85 5.80 -15.37
N SER A 219 11.87 5.01 -14.91
CA SER A 219 11.67 4.75 -13.48
C SER A 219 12.83 3.95 -12.87
N ILE A 220 13.39 3.02 -13.63
CA ILE A 220 14.57 2.24 -13.24
C ILE A 220 15.82 3.11 -13.18
N LEU A 221 16.04 3.99 -14.17
CA LEU A 221 17.15 4.94 -14.15
C LEU A 221 17.06 5.90 -12.96
N LEU A 222 15.83 6.34 -12.62
CA LEU A 222 15.60 7.14 -11.43
C LEU A 222 15.92 6.34 -10.16
N LEU A 223 15.59 5.04 -10.09
CA LEU A 223 16.01 4.19 -8.98
C LEU A 223 17.54 4.06 -8.90
N ALA A 224 18.23 4.01 -10.05
CA ALA A 224 19.69 3.88 -10.18
C ALA A 224 20.50 5.17 -9.91
N ASP A 225 19.87 6.21 -9.36
CA ASP A 225 20.48 7.55 -9.19
C ASP A 225 20.76 8.34 -10.47
N ASP A 226 20.34 7.84 -11.65
CA ASP A 226 20.51 8.54 -12.93
C ASP A 226 19.28 9.37 -13.30
N GLY A 227 19.17 10.54 -12.66
CA GLY A 227 18.08 11.50 -12.95
C GLY A 227 18.13 12.07 -14.37
N HIS A 228 19.32 12.22 -14.97
CA HIS A 228 19.45 12.75 -16.32
C HIS A 228 18.99 11.74 -17.38
N GLY A 229 19.39 10.47 -17.23
CA GLY A 229 18.91 9.37 -18.08
C GLY A 229 17.39 9.21 -17.96
N ALA A 230 16.87 9.23 -16.73
CA ALA A 230 15.43 9.15 -16.49
C ALA A 230 14.65 10.26 -17.22
N ILE A 231 15.11 11.52 -17.14
CA ILE A 231 14.49 12.65 -17.84
C ILE A 231 14.42 12.40 -19.35
N LYS A 232 15.49 11.91 -19.99
CA LYS A 232 15.51 11.63 -21.43
C LYS A 232 14.49 10.57 -21.82
N GLU A 233 14.41 9.48 -21.04
CA GLU A 233 13.45 8.41 -21.29
C GLU A 233 12.00 8.89 -21.12
N PHE A 234 11.72 9.69 -20.09
CA PHE A 234 10.40 10.27 -19.87
C PHE A 234 10.01 11.29 -20.95
N GLU A 235 10.93 12.13 -21.41
CA GLU A 235 10.68 13.05 -22.53
C GLU A 235 10.30 12.27 -23.78
N ARG A 236 11.03 11.19 -24.08
CA ARG A 236 10.69 10.31 -25.20
C ARG A 236 9.34 9.61 -25.02
N ALA A 237 9.00 9.17 -23.80
CA ALA A 237 7.69 8.60 -23.50
C ALA A 237 6.56 9.62 -23.71
N ILE A 238 6.78 10.89 -23.34
CA ILE A 238 5.81 11.99 -23.50
C ILE A 238 5.58 12.29 -24.98
N GLU A 239 6.63 12.25 -25.81
CA GLU A 239 6.50 12.39 -27.27
C GLU A 239 5.65 11.28 -27.90
N LEU A 240 5.82 10.03 -27.43
CA LEU A 240 5.08 8.88 -27.94
C LEU A 240 3.63 8.87 -27.45
N ASN A 241 3.40 9.15 -26.16
CA ASN A 241 2.08 9.21 -25.56
C ASN A 241 2.03 10.21 -24.39
N SER A 242 1.67 11.45 -24.69
CA SER A 242 1.57 12.53 -23.70
C SER A 242 0.46 12.37 -22.64
N LYS A 243 -0.45 11.39 -22.81
CA LYS A 243 -1.57 11.09 -21.91
C LYS A 243 -1.37 9.78 -21.14
N LEU A 244 -0.19 9.15 -21.23
CA LEU A 244 0.11 7.96 -20.46
C LEU A 244 -0.01 8.27 -18.96
N PRO A 245 -0.89 7.57 -18.20
CA PRO A 245 -1.09 7.85 -16.78
C PRO A 245 0.21 7.72 -15.99
N THR A 246 0.39 8.55 -14.97
CA THR A 246 1.55 8.58 -14.05
C THR A 246 2.88 9.02 -14.67
N LEU A 247 3.01 9.05 -16.01
CA LEU A 247 4.24 9.42 -16.69
C LEU A 247 4.73 10.82 -16.28
N ARG A 248 3.82 11.80 -16.17
CA ARG A 248 4.23 13.17 -15.80
C ARG A 248 4.55 13.29 -14.31
N ALA A 249 3.97 12.45 -13.46
CA ALA A 249 4.40 12.33 -12.07
C ALA A 249 5.84 11.81 -11.98
N TRP A 250 6.17 10.73 -12.71
CA TRP A 250 7.54 10.20 -12.77
C TRP A 250 8.54 11.21 -13.32
N TYR A 251 8.18 11.92 -14.40
CA TYR A 251 8.98 13.01 -14.94
C TYR A 251 9.21 14.13 -13.93
N GLY A 252 8.15 14.55 -13.23
CA GLY A 252 8.24 15.57 -12.18
C GLY A 252 9.15 15.15 -11.03
N ARG A 253 9.13 13.88 -10.62
CA ARG A 253 10.03 13.33 -9.60
C ARG A 253 11.50 13.38 -10.04
N ALA A 254 11.78 13.04 -11.29
CA ALA A 254 13.14 13.13 -11.84
C ALA A 254 13.63 14.58 -11.89
N LEU A 255 12.80 15.52 -12.36
CA LEU A 255 13.11 16.96 -12.36
C LEU A 255 13.36 17.50 -10.94
N MET A 256 12.51 17.14 -9.99
CA MET A 256 12.64 17.53 -8.59
C MET A 256 13.97 17.06 -8.01
N ARG A 257 14.37 15.82 -8.30
CA ARG A 257 15.67 15.28 -7.87
C ARG A 257 16.84 16.03 -8.49
N MET A 258 16.72 16.45 -9.75
CA MET A 258 17.72 17.27 -10.42
C MET A 258 17.73 18.73 -9.97
N GLY A 259 16.87 19.11 -9.02
CA GLY A 259 16.77 20.47 -8.49
C GLY A 259 15.95 21.42 -9.36
N ASP A 260 15.32 20.95 -10.43
CA ASP A 260 14.48 21.76 -11.30
C ASP A 260 13.02 21.78 -10.78
N GLY A 261 12.85 22.42 -9.62
CA GLY A 261 11.57 22.47 -8.89
C GLY A 261 10.44 23.13 -9.69
N GLU A 262 10.73 24.13 -10.52
CA GLU A 262 9.71 24.80 -11.33
C GLU A 262 9.17 23.90 -12.45
N LYS A 263 10.06 23.22 -13.20
CA LYS A 263 9.59 22.24 -14.18
C LYS A 263 8.90 21.05 -13.51
N ALA A 264 9.37 20.63 -12.33
CA ALA A 264 8.71 19.58 -11.57
C ALA A 264 7.27 19.97 -11.20
N LYS A 265 7.03 21.18 -10.68
CA LYS A 265 5.68 21.70 -10.40
C LYS A 265 4.81 21.68 -11.66
N ALA A 266 5.35 22.11 -12.81
CA ALA A 266 4.61 22.09 -14.07
C ALA A 266 4.26 20.66 -14.51
N ALA A 267 5.17 19.70 -14.36
CA ALA A 267 4.93 18.30 -14.67
C ALA A 267 3.81 17.70 -13.79
N PHE A 268 3.88 17.92 -12.47
CA PHE A 268 2.85 17.45 -11.54
C PHE A 268 1.49 18.08 -11.80
N LYS A 269 1.42 19.39 -12.06
CA LYS A 269 0.15 20.06 -12.40
C LYS A 269 -0.47 19.48 -13.68
N ASN A 270 0.35 19.14 -14.68
CA ASN A 270 -0.14 18.49 -15.90
C ASN A 270 -0.67 17.07 -15.62
N GLU A 271 -0.04 16.28 -14.74
CA GLU A 271 -0.58 14.99 -14.31
C GLU A 271 -1.94 15.17 -13.63
N LEU A 272 -2.04 16.10 -12.68
CA LEU A 272 -3.27 16.35 -11.92
C LEU A 272 -4.41 16.91 -12.78
N ALA A 273 -4.12 17.54 -13.91
CA ALA A 273 -5.14 17.95 -14.88
C ALA A 273 -5.82 16.74 -15.56
N ALA A 274 -5.10 15.64 -15.74
CA ALA A 274 -5.64 14.40 -16.31
C ALA A 274 -6.15 13.43 -15.24
N ASN A 275 -5.43 13.32 -14.12
CA ASN A 275 -5.75 12.49 -12.98
C ASN A 275 -5.62 13.30 -11.67
N PRO A 276 -6.69 13.96 -11.21
CA PRO A 276 -6.68 14.72 -9.96
C PRO A 276 -6.33 13.89 -8.71
N ASN A 277 -6.41 12.56 -8.83
CA ASN A 277 -6.20 11.60 -7.75
C ASN A 277 -4.86 10.88 -7.88
N ASP A 278 -3.94 11.37 -8.70
CA ASP A 278 -2.58 10.85 -8.71
C ASP A 278 -1.90 11.17 -7.38
N PHE A 279 -1.50 10.12 -6.65
CA PHE A 279 -0.93 10.27 -5.32
C PHE A 279 0.43 10.96 -5.35
N ASP A 280 1.34 10.52 -6.23
CA ASP A 280 2.71 11.05 -6.30
C ASP A 280 2.69 12.54 -6.68
N ALA A 281 1.88 12.91 -7.67
CA ALA A 281 1.75 14.30 -8.08
C ALA A 281 1.17 15.20 -6.97
N ASN A 282 0.14 14.75 -6.24
CA ASN A 282 -0.36 15.49 -5.07
C ASN A 282 0.71 15.61 -3.97
N LEU A 283 1.37 14.50 -3.63
CA LEU A 283 2.39 14.46 -2.58
C LEU A 283 3.56 15.41 -2.90
N TYR A 284 4.23 15.21 -4.03
CA TYR A 284 5.46 15.94 -4.35
C TYR A 284 5.21 17.39 -4.74
N LEU A 285 4.07 17.71 -5.36
CA LEU A 285 3.68 19.09 -5.58
C LEU A 285 3.45 19.81 -4.24
N GLY A 286 2.77 19.17 -3.29
CA GLY A 286 2.60 19.68 -1.94
C GLY A 286 3.92 19.88 -1.19
N VAL A 287 4.88 18.97 -1.36
CA VAL A 287 6.24 19.11 -0.81
C VAL A 287 6.95 20.33 -1.39
N LEU A 288 6.88 20.56 -2.70
CA LEU A 288 7.50 21.72 -3.36
C LEU A 288 6.87 23.04 -2.87
N PHE A 289 5.53 23.14 -2.81
CA PHE A 289 4.86 24.32 -2.26
C PHE A 289 5.24 24.58 -0.79
N ARG A 290 5.40 23.52 0.02
CA ARG A 290 5.87 23.63 1.40
C ARG A 290 7.30 24.19 1.46
N GLN A 291 8.18 23.78 0.56
CA GLN A 291 9.55 24.29 0.46
C GLN A 291 9.57 25.78 0.07
N ASP A 292 8.66 26.20 -0.81
CA ASP A 292 8.46 27.62 -1.17
C ASP A 292 7.78 28.44 -0.06
N LYS A 293 7.42 27.82 1.06
CA LYS A 293 6.65 28.41 2.18
C LYS A 293 5.24 28.86 1.80
N LEU A 294 4.69 28.33 0.70
CA LEU A 294 3.31 28.50 0.27
C LEU A 294 2.43 27.45 0.97
N PHE A 295 2.23 27.64 2.27
CA PHE A 295 1.65 26.62 3.14
C PHE A 295 0.17 26.32 2.86
N ASP A 296 -0.61 27.29 2.38
CA ASP A 296 -2.03 27.07 2.05
C ASP A 296 -2.18 26.16 0.81
N ASP A 297 -1.39 26.40 -0.24
CA ASP A 297 -1.34 25.52 -1.41
C ASP A 297 -0.83 24.13 -1.05
N ALA A 298 0.25 24.06 -0.26
CA ALA A 298 0.82 22.81 0.20
C ALA A 298 -0.21 21.98 1.00
N PHE A 299 -0.99 22.64 1.85
CA PHE A 299 -2.04 22.01 2.65
C PHE A 299 -3.07 21.30 1.77
N GLY A 300 -3.53 21.93 0.69
CA GLY A 300 -4.51 21.35 -0.23
C GLY A 300 -4.01 20.05 -0.86
N TYR A 301 -2.82 20.07 -1.46
CA TYR A 301 -2.25 18.90 -2.14
C TYR A 301 -1.87 17.78 -1.15
N LEU A 302 -1.26 18.11 -0.01
CA LEU A 302 -0.87 17.11 0.99
C LEU A 302 -2.09 16.48 1.67
N SER A 303 -3.15 17.26 1.90
CA SER A 303 -4.42 16.71 2.41
C SER A 303 -5.02 15.72 1.42
N ARG A 304 -4.95 16.01 0.12
CA ARG A 304 -5.39 15.06 -0.91
C ARG A 304 -4.52 13.80 -0.93
N ALA A 305 -3.21 13.92 -0.82
CA ALA A 305 -2.30 12.77 -0.75
C ALA A 305 -2.63 11.86 0.46
N VAL A 306 -2.86 12.44 1.64
CA VAL A 306 -3.27 11.69 2.84
C VAL A 306 -4.64 11.02 2.65
N GLN A 307 -5.60 11.67 1.99
CA GLN A 307 -6.89 11.03 1.67
C GLN A 307 -6.73 9.83 0.72
N LEU A 308 -5.82 9.91 -0.25
CA LEU A 308 -5.60 8.87 -1.25
C LEU A 308 -4.85 7.67 -0.65
N ARG A 309 -3.90 7.92 0.26
CA ARG A 309 -3.19 6.87 1.02
C ARG A 309 -3.14 7.24 2.51
N PRO A 310 -4.19 6.89 3.29
CA PRO A 310 -4.31 7.25 4.70
C PRO A 310 -3.29 6.63 5.65
N ARG A 311 -2.42 5.76 5.16
CA ARG A 311 -1.34 5.12 5.94
C ARG A 311 0.04 5.48 5.42
N ASP A 312 0.15 6.41 4.46
CA ASP A 312 1.45 6.80 3.94
C ASP A 312 2.17 7.71 4.93
N GLN A 313 3.25 7.20 5.51
CA GLN A 313 4.03 7.90 6.53
C GLN A 313 4.64 9.22 6.02
N TYR A 314 5.02 9.28 4.74
CA TYR A 314 5.67 10.45 4.16
C TYR A 314 4.67 11.58 3.90
N ALA A 315 3.46 11.25 3.42
CA ALA A 315 2.35 12.18 3.30
C ALA A 315 1.92 12.75 4.67
N HIS A 316 1.79 11.90 5.69
CA HIS A 316 1.48 12.34 7.05
C HIS A 316 2.55 13.26 7.64
N TYR A 317 3.83 12.90 7.48
CA TYR A 317 4.95 13.74 7.92
C TYR A 317 4.89 15.14 7.29
N HIS A 318 4.70 15.21 5.97
CA HIS A 318 4.65 16.51 5.28
C HIS A 318 3.41 17.33 5.62
N LEU A 319 2.24 16.71 5.77
CA LEU A 319 1.04 17.40 6.22
C LEU A 319 1.21 17.94 7.65
N ALA A 320 1.80 17.15 8.55
CA ALA A 320 2.13 17.59 9.91
C ALA A 320 3.14 18.73 9.91
N ALA A 321 4.12 18.72 9.01
CA ALA A 321 5.08 19.82 8.85
C ALA A 321 4.38 21.12 8.41
N VAL A 322 3.37 21.04 7.54
CA VAL A 322 2.53 22.19 7.17
C VAL A 322 1.71 22.69 8.37
N TYR A 323 1.05 21.80 9.11
CA TYR A 323 0.33 22.18 10.33
C TYR A 323 1.25 22.89 11.34
N ALA A 324 2.45 22.35 11.59
CA ALA A 324 3.42 22.96 12.48
C ALA A 324 3.84 24.36 11.98
N ALA A 325 4.07 24.53 10.68
CA ALA A 325 4.42 25.83 10.09
C ALA A 325 3.29 26.86 10.21
N LEU A 326 2.03 26.42 10.09
CA LEU A 326 0.82 27.23 10.25
C LEU A 326 0.48 27.54 11.72
N GLY A 327 1.33 27.16 12.68
CA GLY A 327 1.07 27.40 14.10
C GLY A 327 -0.05 26.53 14.68
N LYS A 328 -0.29 25.35 14.07
CA LYS A 328 -1.31 24.36 14.45
C LYS A 328 -0.67 23.08 15.02
N PRO A 329 0.03 23.16 16.17
CA PRO A 329 0.76 22.01 16.71
C PRO A 329 -0.17 20.92 17.28
N ASN A 330 -1.41 21.25 17.64
CA ASN A 330 -2.38 20.26 18.13
C ASN A 330 -2.81 19.29 17.03
N GLU A 331 -2.88 19.77 15.79
CA GLU A 331 -3.23 19.02 14.58
C GLU A 331 -2.02 18.25 14.03
N ALA A 332 -0.81 18.82 14.12
CA ALA A 332 0.43 18.16 13.69
C ALA A 332 0.77 16.94 14.56
N ARG A 333 0.55 17.05 15.88
CA ARG A 333 0.95 16.03 16.86
C ARG A 333 0.43 14.62 16.56
N PRO A 334 -0.89 14.36 16.44
CA PRO A 334 -1.39 12.99 16.27
C PRO A 334 -0.90 12.34 14.98
N LEU A 335 -0.68 13.11 13.91
CA LEU A 335 -0.11 12.60 12.66
C LEU A 335 1.32 12.09 12.89
N LEU A 336 2.16 12.89 13.57
CA LEU A 336 3.55 12.53 13.86
C LEU A 336 3.64 11.38 14.88
N GLU A 337 2.80 11.36 15.91
CA GLU A 337 2.69 10.24 16.86
C GLU A 337 2.29 8.93 16.16
N SER A 338 1.52 9.00 15.07
CA SER A 338 1.22 7.82 14.23
C SER A 338 2.43 7.38 13.43
N VAL A 339 3.08 8.33 12.74
CA VAL A 339 4.27 8.05 11.92
C VAL A 339 5.38 7.41 12.75
N THR A 340 5.71 7.95 13.92
CA THR A 340 6.81 7.42 14.76
C THR A 340 6.46 6.10 15.44
N ARG A 341 5.17 5.75 15.57
CA ARG A 341 4.75 4.45 16.09
C ARG A 341 4.88 3.35 15.03
N GLU A 342 4.52 3.67 13.78
CA GLU A 342 4.55 2.73 12.66
C GLU A 342 5.96 2.62 12.05
N HIS A 343 6.70 3.72 12.05
CA HIS A 343 8.06 3.84 11.54
C HIS A 343 8.98 4.45 12.61
N PRO A 344 9.39 3.66 13.62
CA PRO A 344 10.19 4.15 14.75
C PRO A 344 11.62 4.53 14.36
N ASP A 345 12.04 4.31 13.12
CA ASP A 345 13.32 4.69 12.55
C ASP A 345 13.25 5.98 11.72
N PHE A 346 12.06 6.59 11.56
CA PHE A 346 11.90 7.83 10.80
C PHE A 346 12.37 9.07 11.60
N ILE A 347 13.67 9.34 11.55
CA ILE A 347 14.35 10.37 12.35
C ILE A 347 13.72 11.76 12.16
N GLU A 348 13.42 12.17 10.93
CA GLU A 348 12.86 13.50 10.64
C GLU A 348 11.48 13.69 11.28
N ALA A 349 10.68 12.63 11.38
CA ALA A 349 9.40 12.66 12.06
C ALA A 349 9.58 12.84 13.58
N HIS A 350 10.54 12.13 14.20
CA HIS A 350 10.89 12.32 15.61
C HIS A 350 11.39 13.76 15.89
N VAL A 351 12.24 14.31 15.02
CA VAL A 351 12.73 15.70 15.14
C VAL A 351 11.59 16.70 15.12
N LEU A 352 10.66 16.56 14.17
CA LEU A 352 9.50 17.45 14.07
C LEU A 352 8.54 17.25 15.26
N LEU A 353 8.32 16.01 15.70
CA LEU A 353 7.48 15.68 16.86
C LEU A 353 8.02 16.31 18.14
N ALA A 354 9.35 16.25 18.37
CA ALA A 354 9.99 16.93 19.48
C ALA A 354 9.70 18.44 19.48
N SER A 355 9.85 19.08 18.31
CA SER A 355 9.55 20.52 18.15
C SER A 355 8.07 20.83 18.44
N VAL A 356 7.15 19.99 17.95
CA VAL A 356 5.72 20.10 18.21
C VAL A 356 5.41 19.96 19.71
N TYR A 357 6.02 18.98 20.40
CA TYR A 357 5.84 18.83 21.85
C TYR A 357 6.31 20.05 22.64
N TYR A 358 7.46 20.64 22.30
CA TYR A 358 7.92 21.86 22.98
C TYR A 358 6.96 23.04 22.76
N ARG A 359 6.41 23.20 21.55
CA ARG A 359 5.38 24.24 21.29
C ARG A 359 4.07 24.01 22.06
N LEU A 360 3.78 22.76 22.42
CA LEU A 360 2.64 22.37 23.25
C LEU A 360 2.94 22.39 24.76
N ASN A 361 4.12 22.87 25.18
CA ASN A 361 4.60 22.80 26.57
C ASN A 361 4.68 21.38 27.14
N ARG A 362 4.75 20.35 26.27
CA ARG A 362 4.94 18.94 26.63
C ARG A 362 6.44 18.61 26.70
N THR A 363 7.16 19.29 27.59
CA THR A 363 8.63 19.28 27.64
C THR A 363 9.24 17.88 27.85
N GLU A 364 8.63 17.05 28.70
CA GLU A 364 9.12 15.69 28.95
C GLU A 364 8.97 14.80 27.71
N ASP A 365 7.90 14.97 26.95
CA ASP A 365 7.69 14.23 25.70
C ASP A 365 8.70 14.66 24.64
N GLY A 366 8.95 15.96 24.51
CA GLY A 366 10.01 16.48 23.65
C GLY A 366 11.39 15.92 24.00
N LYS A 367 11.73 15.81 25.30
CA LYS A 367 12.99 15.19 25.75
C LYS A 367 13.05 13.70 25.44
N ARG A 368 11.94 12.96 25.56
CA ARG A 368 11.89 11.54 25.18
C ARG A 368 12.22 11.36 23.69
N GLU A 369 11.63 12.18 22.82
CA GLU A 369 11.95 12.16 21.39
C GLU A 369 13.44 12.48 21.12
N GLN A 370 14.04 13.43 21.83
CA GLN A 370 15.48 13.74 21.71
C GLN A 370 16.37 12.54 22.03
N VAL A 371 16.03 11.74 23.04
CA VAL A 371 16.77 10.51 23.36
C VAL A 371 16.66 9.49 22.22
N ILE A 372 15.46 9.34 21.64
CA ILE A 372 15.24 8.44 20.50
C ILE A 372 16.07 8.90 19.30
N ILE A 373 16.02 10.20 18.96
CA ILE A 373 16.80 10.78 17.86
C ILE A 373 18.30 10.52 18.03
N GLN A 374 18.83 10.71 19.23
CA GLN A 374 20.25 10.44 19.53
C GLN A 374 20.60 8.97 19.31
N LYS A 375 19.75 8.05 19.79
CA LYS A 375 19.92 6.62 19.58
C LYS A 375 19.91 6.25 18.10
N LEU A 376 18.91 6.70 17.34
CA LEU A 376 18.78 6.41 15.91
C LEU A 376 19.96 6.96 15.10
N ASN A 377 20.41 8.19 15.39
CA ASN A 377 21.59 8.78 14.76
C ASN A 377 22.86 7.98 15.04
N ALA A 378 23.05 7.51 16.28
CA ALA A 378 24.19 6.67 16.64
C ALA A 378 24.15 5.32 15.91
N GLU A 379 22.98 4.70 15.80
CA GLU A 379 22.79 3.46 15.03
C GLU A 379 23.07 3.65 13.54
N GLN A 380 22.64 4.77 12.95
CA GLN A 380 22.89 5.10 11.54
C GLN A 380 24.38 5.34 11.29
N GLN A 381 25.08 6.07 12.17
CA GLN A 381 26.53 6.29 12.07
C GLN A 381 27.31 4.97 12.20
N ALA A 382 26.90 4.08 13.10
CA ALA A 382 27.52 2.77 13.26
C ALA A 382 27.38 1.90 11.99
N LYS A 383 26.29 2.06 11.22
CA LYS A 383 26.08 1.38 9.93
C LYS A 383 26.88 2.02 8.77
N GLN A 384 27.41 3.22 8.95
CA GLN A 384 28.23 3.94 7.96
C GLN A 384 29.59 4.36 8.54
N PRO A 385 30.50 3.42 8.88
CA PRO A 385 31.74 3.71 9.62
C PRO A 385 32.80 4.58 8.88
N GLY A 386 32.42 5.29 7.80
CA GLY A 386 33.31 6.11 6.97
C GLY A 386 32.95 7.60 6.85
N VAL A 387 31.78 8.06 7.33
CA VAL A 387 31.42 9.49 7.27
C VAL A 387 31.66 10.11 8.64
N LYS A 388 32.83 10.74 8.80
CA LYS A 388 33.14 11.53 10.01
C LYS A 388 32.02 12.54 10.25
N ALA A 389 31.53 12.58 11.49
CA ALA A 389 30.59 13.57 11.97
C ALA A 389 31.05 14.98 11.57
N VAL A 390 30.23 15.69 10.81
CA VAL A 390 30.34 17.15 10.75
C VAL A 390 30.11 17.63 12.18
N GLU A 391 31.15 18.20 12.76
CA GLU A 391 31.16 18.74 14.11
C GLU A 391 29.97 19.69 14.31
N LYS A 392 29.45 19.66 15.54
CA LYS A 392 28.40 20.51 16.07
C LYS A 392 28.51 21.94 15.53
N ILE A 393 27.50 22.39 14.79
CA ILE A 393 27.23 23.82 14.68
C ILE A 393 26.74 24.24 16.06
N ASP A 394 27.68 24.76 16.86
CA ASP A 394 27.37 25.44 18.11
C ASP A 394 26.31 26.51 17.82
N ALA A 395 25.27 26.50 18.66
CA ALA A 395 24.25 27.52 18.68
C ALA A 395 24.93 28.90 18.69
N ALA A 396 24.74 29.63 17.59
CA ALA A 396 25.22 30.99 17.47
C ALA A 396 24.72 31.80 18.68
N LYS A 397 25.67 32.28 19.49
CA LYS A 397 25.44 33.37 20.44
C LYS A 397 24.70 34.50 19.71
N PRO A 398 23.70 35.14 20.34
CA PRO A 398 23.12 36.36 19.79
C PRO A 398 24.24 37.41 19.59
N PRO A 399 24.16 38.24 18.52
CA PRO A 399 25.19 39.21 18.21
C PRO A 399 25.43 40.16 19.38
N ALA A 400 26.69 40.39 19.71
CA ALA A 400 27.11 41.33 20.74
C ALA A 400 26.71 42.77 20.35
N ASP A 401 26.19 43.51 21.32
CA ASP A 401 25.80 44.92 21.19
C ASP A 401 26.98 45.77 20.67
N PRO A 402 26.85 46.50 19.55
CA PRO A 402 27.92 47.34 18.99
C PRO A 402 28.38 48.48 19.90
N ARG A 403 27.69 48.75 21.02
CA ARG A 403 27.98 49.90 21.89
C ARG A 403 29.19 49.73 22.82
N ASN A 404 29.79 48.53 22.92
CA ASN A 404 30.87 48.30 23.89
C ASN A 404 32.30 48.45 23.34
N ASN A 405 32.47 48.76 22.05
CA ASN A 405 33.80 48.89 21.41
C ASN A 405 34.37 50.32 21.37
N GLN A 406 33.73 51.31 21.99
CA GLN A 406 34.23 52.70 22.02
C GLN A 406 34.95 53.12 23.31
N MET A 407 35.05 52.25 24.34
CA MET A 407 35.77 52.60 25.59
C MET A 407 37.17 52.02 25.74
N GLN A 408 37.66 51.16 24.84
CA GLN A 408 39.01 50.56 24.98
C GLN A 408 40.09 51.11 24.04
N GLN A 409 39.81 52.14 23.23
CA GLN A 409 40.82 52.80 22.37
C GLN A 409 41.24 54.20 22.84
N LYS A 410 40.83 54.65 24.03
CA LYS A 410 41.22 55.98 24.57
C LYS A 410 42.29 55.97 25.66
N GLU A 411 42.84 54.82 26.05
CA GLU A 411 43.91 54.75 27.08
C GLU A 411 45.29 54.32 26.55
N ARG A 412 45.50 54.37 25.23
CA ARG A 412 46.85 54.17 24.64
C ARG A 412 47.12 55.18 23.54
N ARG A 413 47.27 56.46 23.91
CA ARG A 413 48.09 57.43 23.20
C ARG A 413 48.72 58.40 24.19
#